data_AF-A0A3M2I1M8-F1
#
_entry.id   AF-A0A3M2I1M8-F1
#
_cell.length_a   1.000
_cell.length_b   1.000
_cell.length_c   1.000
_cell.angle_alpha   90.00
_cell.angle_beta   90.00
_cell.angle_gamma   90.00
#
_symmetry.space_group_name_H-M   'P 1'
#
loop_
_entity.id
_entity.type
_entity.pdbx_description
1 polymer ?
#
loop_
_entity_poly.entity_id
_entity_poly.type
_entity_poly.pdbx_seq_one_letter_code
_entity_poly.pdbx_strand_id
1 'polypeptide(L)'
;MNYQGERKAALLLASLHRRDRGRIMAALPVATARRLALLVRQVEPLALPLEEVMSELEGDAGASAVSSPESPSLMEMGLLAKRLPAEWFARVSLIWGIDKTFLLELLEPDYARAVERAWPASPTLPNRVARSLKYAVSEYLSRLEVNG
;
A
#
# COMPACT_ATOMS: atom_id res chain seq x y z
N MET A 1 -0.06 -16.21 -12.89
CA MET A 1 -1.04 -15.70 -11.89
C MET A 1 -2.26 -16.62 -11.98
N ASN A 2 -2.74 -17.16 -10.86
CA ASN A 2 -3.92 -18.05 -10.86
C ASN A 2 -5.22 -17.22 -10.84
N TYR A 3 -6.33 -17.83 -11.25
CA TYR A 3 -7.62 -17.17 -11.44
C TYR A 3 -8.19 -16.56 -10.15
N GLN A 4 -7.96 -17.20 -9.01
CA GLN A 4 -8.40 -16.72 -7.69
C GLN A 4 -7.63 -15.46 -7.27
N GLY A 5 -6.32 -15.40 -7.56
CA GLY A 5 -5.50 -14.21 -7.33
C GLY A 5 -5.92 -13.02 -8.20
N GLU A 6 -6.31 -13.24 -9.46
CA GLU A 6 -6.81 -12.16 -10.33
C GLU A 6 -8.15 -11.60 -9.84
N ARG A 7 -9.05 -12.45 -9.34
CA ARG A 7 -10.33 -12.02 -8.74
C ARG A 7 -10.13 -11.21 -7.45
N LYS A 8 -9.25 -11.67 -6.56
CA LYS A 8 -8.87 -10.94 -5.34
C LYS A 8 -8.26 -9.58 -5.68
N ALA A 9 -7.33 -9.54 -6.64
CA ALA A 9 -6.73 -8.29 -7.09
C ALA A 9 -7.77 -7.34 -7.71
N ALA A 10 -8.73 -7.84 -8.47
CA ALA A 10 -9.79 -7.02 -9.04
C ALA A 10 -10.73 -6.42 -7.97
N LEU A 11 -11.09 -7.20 -6.94
CA LEU A 11 -11.88 -6.71 -5.80
C LEU A 11 -11.14 -5.61 -5.04
N LEU A 12 -9.84 -5.81 -4.77
CA LEU A 12 -8.99 -4.80 -4.13
C LEU A 12 -8.85 -3.55 -4.99
N LEU A 13 -8.66 -3.69 -6.30
CA LEU A 13 -8.58 -2.54 -7.21
C LEU A 13 -9.92 -1.79 -7.30
N ALA A 14 -11.05 -2.49 -7.23
CA ALA A 14 -12.37 -1.89 -7.25
C ALA A 14 -12.67 -1.04 -6.00
N SER A 15 -12.06 -1.35 -4.85
CA SER A 15 -12.21 -0.56 -3.61
C SER A 15 -11.34 0.70 -3.55
N LEU A 16 -10.39 0.86 -4.47
CA LEU A 16 -9.50 2.02 -4.52
C LEU A 16 -10.13 3.19 -5.28
N HIS A 17 -9.72 4.40 -4.89
CA HIS A 17 -10.04 5.60 -5.64
C HIS A 17 -9.50 5.51 -7.08
N ARG A 18 -10.25 6.03 -8.06
CA ARG A 18 -9.97 5.91 -9.50
C ARG A 18 -8.54 6.32 -9.88
N ARG A 19 -7.99 7.34 -9.20
CA ARG A 19 -6.61 7.81 -9.43
C ARG A 19 -5.57 6.77 -9.01
N ASP A 20 -5.68 6.19 -7.82
CA ASP A 20 -4.72 5.19 -7.33
C ASP A 20 -4.85 3.89 -8.12
N ARG A 21 -6.08 3.49 -8.46
CA ARG A 21 -6.34 2.37 -9.38
C ARG A 21 -5.62 2.55 -10.72
N GLY A 22 -5.74 3.73 -11.34
CA GLY A 22 -5.07 4.05 -12.60
C GLY A 22 -3.55 3.96 -12.50
N ARG A 23 -2.96 4.48 -11.41
CA ARG A 23 -1.51 4.41 -11.15
C ARG A 23 -1.03 2.97 -10.99
N ILE A 24 -1.73 2.15 -10.21
CA ILE A 24 -1.37 0.74 -10.01
C ILE A 24 -1.50 -0.04 -11.31
N MET A 25 -2.59 0.17 -12.06
CA MET A 25 -2.79 -0.52 -13.34
C MET A 25 -1.75 -0.16 -14.39
N ALA A 26 -1.25 1.07 -14.40
CA ALA A 26 -0.18 1.51 -15.31
C ALA A 26 1.17 0.86 -15.01
N ALA A 27 1.40 0.41 -13.77
CA ALA A 27 2.63 -0.27 -13.36
C ALA A 27 2.62 -1.79 -13.68
N LEU A 28 1.49 -2.35 -14.11
CA LEU A 28 1.35 -3.77 -14.41
C LEU A 28 1.69 -4.08 -15.87
N PRO A 29 2.16 -5.31 -16.17
CA PRO A 29 2.23 -5.79 -17.54
C PRO A 29 0.89 -5.65 -18.27
N VAL A 30 0.91 -5.18 -19.51
CA VAL A 30 -0.29 -4.81 -20.28
C VAL A 30 -1.33 -5.95 -20.32
N ALA A 31 -0.88 -7.20 -20.47
CA ALA A 31 -1.78 -8.36 -20.47
C ALA A 31 -2.50 -8.54 -19.12
N THR A 32 -1.79 -8.39 -18.01
CA THR A 32 -2.35 -8.49 -16.65
C THR A 32 -3.29 -7.32 -16.37
N ALA A 33 -2.89 -6.11 -16.75
CA ALA A 33 -3.73 -4.92 -16.60
C ALA A 33 -5.06 -5.07 -17.37
N ARG A 34 -5.03 -5.57 -18.61
CA ARG A 34 -6.26 -5.80 -19.40
C ARG A 34 -7.20 -6.80 -18.74
N ARG A 35 -6.68 -7.91 -18.22
CA ARG A 35 -7.50 -8.92 -17.51
C ARG A 35 -8.13 -8.35 -16.24
N LEU A 36 -7.36 -7.64 -15.43
CA LEU A 36 -7.86 -7.01 -14.21
C LEU A 36 -8.86 -5.89 -14.51
N ALA A 37 -8.69 -5.11 -15.57
CA ALA A 37 -9.63 -4.07 -15.97
C ALA A 37 -11.03 -4.64 -16.26
N LEU A 38 -11.10 -5.80 -16.93
CA LEU A 38 -12.37 -6.48 -17.21
C LEU A 38 -13.06 -6.94 -15.92
N LEU A 39 -12.30 -7.53 -15.01
CA LEU A 39 -12.83 -8.00 -13.73
C LEU A 39 -13.29 -6.83 -12.84
N VAL A 40 -12.53 -5.73 -12.80
CA VAL A 40 -12.92 -4.51 -12.06
C VAL A 40 -14.23 -3.94 -12.60
N ARG A 41 -14.40 -3.87 -13.92
CA ARG A 41 -15.66 -3.38 -14.53
C ARG A 41 -16.87 -4.25 -14.23
N GLN A 42 -16.67 -5.54 -13.96
CA GLN A 42 -17.73 -6.47 -13.57
C GLN A 42 -18.12 -6.32 -12.10
N VAL A 43 -17.16 -5.94 -11.24
CA VAL A 43 -17.34 -5.81 -9.78
C VAL A 43 -17.83 -4.43 -9.37
N GLU A 44 -17.35 -3.36 -10.03
CA GLU A 44 -17.69 -1.96 -9.75
C GLU A 44 -19.20 -1.67 -9.66
N PRO A 45 -20.07 -2.20 -10.55
CA PRO A 45 -21.51 -1.94 -10.47
C PRO A 45 -22.23 -2.77 -9.40
N LEU A 46 -21.60 -3.80 -8.83
CA LEU A 46 -22.22 -4.62 -7.80
C LEU A 46 -22.32 -3.92 -6.45
N ALA A 47 -21.61 -2.78 -6.28
CA ALA A 47 -21.61 -1.95 -5.05
C ALA A 47 -21.54 -2.78 -3.76
N LEU A 48 -20.80 -3.90 -3.82
CA LEU A 48 -20.80 -4.89 -2.76
C LEU A 48 -20.29 -4.24 -1.47
N PRO A 49 -20.79 -4.64 -0.30
CA PRO A 49 -20.15 -4.35 0.97
C PRO A 49 -18.81 -5.10 0.97
N LEU A 50 -17.80 -4.46 0.37
CA LEU A 50 -16.48 -5.03 0.11
C LEU A 50 -15.82 -5.52 1.40
N GLU A 51 -16.18 -4.96 2.55
CA GLU A 51 -15.73 -5.43 3.85
C GLU A 51 -16.22 -6.87 4.17
N GLU A 52 -17.47 -7.18 3.85
CA GLU A 52 -18.08 -8.50 4.09
C GLU A 52 -17.56 -9.52 3.09
N VAL A 53 -17.57 -9.17 1.79
CA VAL A 53 -17.10 -10.05 0.71
C VAL A 53 -15.62 -10.39 0.87
N MET A 54 -14.80 -9.43 1.32
CA MET A 54 -13.38 -9.71 1.57
C MET A 54 -13.14 -10.47 2.88
N SER A 55 -13.98 -10.31 3.91
CA SER A 55 -13.90 -11.13 5.12
C SER A 55 -14.17 -12.61 4.82
N GLU A 56 -15.10 -12.91 3.92
CA GLU A 56 -15.36 -14.28 3.44
C GLU A 56 -14.21 -14.82 2.58
N LEU A 57 -13.59 -13.98 1.74
CA LEU A 57 -12.43 -14.35 0.91
C LEU A 57 -11.11 -14.52 1.68
N GLU A 58 -11.03 -13.95 2.88
CA GLU A 58 -9.93 -14.09 3.86
C GLU A 58 -10.15 -15.27 4.83
N GLY A 59 -11.41 -15.72 5.02
CA GLY A 59 -11.75 -16.87 5.87
C GLY A 59 -11.07 -18.19 5.47
N ASP A 60 -10.55 -18.27 4.24
CA ASP A 60 -9.83 -19.43 3.71
C ASP A 60 -8.29 -19.33 3.90
N ALA A 61 -7.78 -18.22 4.41
CA ALA A 61 -6.36 -18.02 4.70
C ALA A 61 -6.17 -17.54 6.14
N GLY A 62 -6.47 -18.42 7.10
CA GLY A 62 -5.99 -18.37 8.47
C GLY A 62 -6.02 -16.98 9.11
N ALA A 63 -7.18 -16.59 9.63
CA ALA A 63 -7.29 -15.54 10.63
C ALA A 63 -6.55 -15.96 11.92
N SER A 64 -5.22 -15.95 11.87
CA SER A 64 -4.40 -15.81 13.06
C SER A 64 -4.39 -14.32 13.37
N ALA A 65 -4.48 -13.97 14.65
CA ALA A 65 -4.25 -12.62 15.12
C ALA A 65 -2.80 -12.21 14.79
N VAL A 66 -2.55 -11.78 13.55
CA VAL A 66 -1.24 -11.31 13.15
C VAL A 66 -1.09 -9.92 13.77
N SER A 67 -0.23 -9.82 14.78
CA SER A 67 0.21 -8.54 15.33
C SER A 67 0.56 -7.59 14.19
N SER A 68 0.13 -6.33 14.28
CA SER A 68 0.53 -5.33 13.30
C SER A 68 2.06 -5.23 13.30
N PRO A 69 2.72 -5.13 12.13
CA PRO A 69 4.17 -4.99 12.07
C PRO A 69 4.63 -3.82 12.94
N GLU A 70 5.77 -4.00 13.60
CA GLU A 70 6.39 -2.93 14.38
C GLU A 70 6.69 -1.71 13.50
N SER A 71 6.85 -0.54 14.13
CA SER A 71 7.28 0.65 13.40
C SER A 71 8.70 0.46 12.88
N PRO A 72 9.01 0.88 11.63
CA PRO A 72 10.38 0.88 11.14
C PRO A 72 11.27 1.72 12.05
N SER A 73 12.49 1.25 12.29
CA SER A 73 13.55 1.97 12.97
C SER A 73 14.03 3.19 12.16
N LEU A 74 14.76 4.11 12.79
CA LEU A 74 15.33 5.28 12.11
C LEU A 74 16.20 4.90 10.90
N MET A 75 16.96 3.82 11.02
CA MET A 75 17.82 3.35 9.93
C MET A 75 16.99 2.83 8.75
N GLU A 76 15.95 2.06 9.03
CA GLU A 76 15.01 1.56 8.01
C GLU A 76 14.23 2.70 7.35
N MET A 77 13.84 3.73 8.11
CA MET A 77 13.23 4.94 7.56
C MET A 77 14.18 5.67 6.60
N GLY A 78 15.48 5.74 6.93
CA GLY A 78 16.50 6.27 6.02
C GLY A 78 16.65 5.45 4.74
N LEU A 79 16.56 4.11 4.82
CA LEU A 79 16.57 3.23 3.66
C LEU A 79 15.33 3.43 2.78
N LEU A 80 14.15 3.53 3.38
CA LEU A 80 12.90 3.80 2.68
C LEU A 80 12.92 5.16 2.01
N ALA A 81 13.46 6.20 2.65
CA ALA A 81 13.58 7.54 2.08
C ALA A 81 14.45 7.56 0.81
N LYS A 82 15.49 6.73 0.75
CA LYS A 82 16.37 6.59 -0.44
C LYS A 82 15.73 5.83 -1.60
N ARG A 83 14.68 5.04 -1.34
CA ARG A 83 14.11 4.09 -2.29
C ARG A 83 12.72 4.47 -2.77
N LEU A 84 11.94 5.15 -1.93
CA LEU A 84 10.57 5.52 -2.22
C LEU A 84 10.49 6.94 -2.79
N PRO A 85 9.56 7.19 -3.71
CA PRO A 85 9.15 8.56 -4.03
C PRO A 85 8.56 9.25 -2.79
N ALA A 86 8.74 10.56 -2.69
CA ALA A 86 8.28 11.38 -1.57
C ALA A 86 6.78 11.19 -1.22
N GLU A 87 5.91 11.01 -2.22
CA GLU A 87 4.49 10.71 -2.02
C GLU A 87 4.25 9.39 -1.29
N TRP A 88 4.99 8.34 -1.67
CA TRP A 88 4.85 7.03 -1.05
C TRP A 88 5.50 7.00 0.32
N PHE A 89 6.62 7.69 0.50
CA PHE A 89 7.25 7.82 1.80
C PHE A 89 6.34 8.56 2.80
N ALA A 90 5.70 9.66 2.40
CA ALA A 90 4.72 10.34 3.24
C ALA A 90 3.55 9.42 3.64
N ARG A 91 3.01 8.64 2.68
CA ARG A 91 1.93 7.67 2.95
C ARG A 91 2.36 6.57 3.91
N VAL A 92 3.57 6.03 3.74
CA VAL A 92 4.19 5.05 4.64
C VAL A 92 4.31 5.68 6.03
N SER A 93 4.93 6.85 6.18
CA SER A 93 5.08 7.47 7.50
C SER A 93 3.75 7.76 8.20
N LEU A 94 2.72 8.15 7.45
CA LEU A 94 1.37 8.37 7.98
C LEU A 94 0.72 7.10 8.55
N ILE A 95 0.88 5.94 7.92
CA ILE A 95 0.24 4.70 8.40
C ILE A 95 0.85 4.18 9.71
N TRP A 96 2.11 4.53 10.03
CA TRP A 96 2.71 4.27 11.34
C TRP A 96 2.54 5.42 12.33
N GLY A 97 1.90 6.53 11.93
CA GLY A 97 1.65 7.67 12.82
C GLY A 97 2.94 8.38 13.25
N ILE A 98 3.97 8.37 12.40
CA ILE A 98 5.26 8.99 12.70
C ILE A 98 5.09 10.51 12.69
N ASP A 99 5.67 11.19 13.68
CA ASP A 99 5.63 12.65 13.77
C ASP A 99 6.26 13.28 12.53
N LYS A 100 5.49 14.15 11.88
CA LYS A 100 5.88 14.81 10.63
C LYS A 100 7.14 15.66 10.83
N THR A 101 7.19 16.44 11.91
CA THR A 101 8.26 17.42 12.15
C THR A 101 9.58 16.70 12.35
N PHE A 102 9.57 15.71 13.24
CA PHE A 102 10.71 14.84 13.50
C PHE A 102 11.20 14.13 12.23
N LEU A 103 10.27 13.60 11.43
CA LEU A 103 10.62 12.91 10.19
C LEU A 103 11.31 13.85 9.20
N LEU A 104 10.80 15.08 9.02
CA LEU A 104 11.36 16.02 8.05
C LEU A 104 12.77 16.47 8.42
N GLU A 105 13.09 16.58 9.71
CA GLU A 105 14.43 16.91 10.20
C GLU A 105 15.47 15.82 9.91
N LEU A 106 15.03 14.56 9.73
CA LEU A 106 15.89 13.41 9.44
C LEU A 106 16.19 13.23 7.95
N LEU A 107 15.55 14.01 7.07
CA LEU A 107 15.66 13.85 5.62
C LEU A 107 16.59 14.89 5.00
N GLU A 108 17.17 14.53 3.84
CA GLU A 108 17.89 15.48 3.01
C GLU A 108 16.99 16.68 2.63
N PRO A 109 17.48 17.93 2.65
CA PRO A 109 16.63 19.14 2.57
C PRO A 109 15.68 19.19 1.37
N ASP A 110 16.14 18.75 0.19
CA ASP A 110 15.32 18.75 -1.02
C ASP A 110 14.25 17.66 -1.02
N TYR A 111 14.57 16.51 -0.44
CA TYR A 111 13.63 15.41 -0.28
C TYR A 111 12.60 15.72 0.82
N ALA A 112 13.04 16.34 1.93
CA ALA A 112 12.18 16.83 3.00
C ALA A 112 11.09 17.78 2.45
N ARG A 113 11.48 18.76 1.63
CA ARG A 113 10.53 19.68 0.96
C ARG A 113 9.56 18.96 0.02
N ALA A 114 9.97 17.87 -0.61
CA ALA A 114 9.10 17.07 -1.47
C ALA A 114 8.09 16.25 -0.63
N VAL A 115 8.56 15.63 0.46
CA VAL A 115 7.73 14.86 1.41
C VAL A 115 6.72 15.78 2.08
N GLU A 116 7.16 16.97 2.52
CA GLU A 116 6.29 17.96 3.14
C GLU A 116 5.13 18.38 2.23
N ARG A 117 5.41 18.62 0.94
CA ARG A 117 4.37 18.95 -0.05
C ARG A 117 3.41 17.80 -0.31
N ALA A 118 3.88 16.56 -0.24
CA ALA A 118 3.06 15.37 -0.45
C ALA A 118 2.23 14.97 0.78
N TRP A 119 2.62 15.44 1.97
CA TRP A 119 1.98 15.12 3.24
C TRP A 119 0.49 15.50 3.32
N PRO A 120 0.08 16.76 3.05
CA PRO A 120 -1.33 17.15 3.09
C PRO A 120 -2.18 16.56 1.95
N ALA A 121 -1.54 16.12 0.86
CA ALA A 121 -2.21 15.52 -0.29
C ALA A 121 -2.44 14.00 -0.14
N SER A 122 -1.96 13.39 0.94
CA SER A 122 -2.06 11.95 1.16
C SER A 122 -3.37 11.62 1.86
N PRO A 123 -4.36 11.02 1.17
CA PRO A 123 -5.62 10.65 1.80
C PRO A 123 -5.37 9.58 2.87
N THR A 124 -6.13 9.65 3.97
CA THR A 124 -6.16 8.59 4.99
C THR A 124 -6.52 7.28 4.31
N LEU A 125 -5.62 6.31 4.35
CA LEU A 125 -5.84 5.01 3.75
C LEU A 125 -6.85 4.22 4.59
N PRO A 126 -7.76 3.45 3.97
CA PRO A 126 -8.60 2.51 4.70
C PRO A 126 -7.73 1.56 5.55
N ASN A 127 -8.17 1.23 6.76
CA ASN A 127 -7.39 0.47 7.74
C ASN A 127 -6.78 -0.83 7.18
N ARG A 128 -7.50 -1.54 6.30
CA ARG A 128 -6.97 -2.74 5.64
C ARG A 128 -5.83 -2.44 4.67
N VAL A 129 -5.95 -1.38 3.86
CA VAL A 129 -4.88 -0.95 2.95
C VAL A 129 -3.66 -0.50 3.73
N ALA A 130 -3.87 0.26 4.81
CA ALA A 130 -2.80 0.63 5.73
C ALA A 130 -2.12 -0.62 6.30
N ARG A 131 -2.89 -1.62 6.78
CA ARG A 131 -2.36 -2.88 7.32
C ARG A 131 -1.59 -3.69 6.26
N SER A 132 -2.12 -3.88 5.05
CA SER A 132 -1.43 -4.58 3.97
C SER A 132 -0.14 -3.86 3.57
N LEU A 133 -0.16 -2.52 3.54
CA LEU A 133 1.03 -1.72 3.28
C LEU A 133 2.06 -1.89 4.40
N LYS A 134 1.64 -1.98 5.66
CA LYS A 134 2.55 -2.29 6.78
C LYS A 134 3.28 -3.61 6.58
N TYR A 135 2.56 -4.67 6.22
CA TYR A 135 3.19 -5.98 5.97
C TYR A 135 4.12 -5.95 4.76
N ALA A 136 3.71 -5.32 3.66
CA ALA A 136 4.53 -5.25 2.45
C ALA A 136 5.85 -4.50 2.67
N VAL A 137 5.82 -3.39 3.44
CA VAL A 137 7.02 -2.64 3.80
C VAL A 137 7.90 -3.43 4.77
N SER A 138 7.32 -4.08 5.77
CA SER A 138 8.07 -4.92 6.70
C SER A 138 8.76 -6.08 5.98
N GLU A 139 8.06 -6.79 5.09
CA GLU A 139 8.63 -7.85 4.25
C GLU A 139 9.75 -7.32 3.33
N TYR A 140 9.57 -6.13 2.77
CA TYR A 140 10.59 -5.48 1.94
C TYR A 140 11.84 -5.13 2.75
N LEU A 141 11.69 -4.60 3.96
CA LEU A 141 12.80 -4.29 4.87
C LEU A 141 13.54 -5.56 5.30
N SER A 142 12.83 -6.61 5.71
CA SER A 142 13.47 -7.89 6.06
C SER A 142 14.26 -8.49 4.89
N ARG A 143 13.81 -8.30 3.64
CA ARG A 143 14.57 -8.73 2.45
C ARG A 143 15.80 -7.89 2.18
N LEU A 144 15.82 -6.63 2.57
CA LEU A 144 17.01 -5.79 2.46
C LEU A 144 18.07 -6.18 3.49
N GLU A 145 17.67 -6.57 4.70
CA GLU A 145 18.60 -7.04 5.74
C GLU A 145 19.28 -8.37 5.38
N VAL A 146 18.59 -9.27 4.67
CA VAL A 146 19.16 -10.55 4.24
C VAL A 146 20.17 -10.40 3.09
N ASN A 147 20.16 -9.27 2.37
CA ASN A 147 21.00 -9.02 1.19
C ASN A 147 22.04 -7.91 1.40
N GLY A 148 22.20 -7.39 2.62
CA GLY A 148 23.21 -6.41 3.01
C GLY A 148 24.34 -7.05 3.80
#